data_AF-A0A7I7UIJ7-F1
#
_entry.id   AF-A0A7I7UIJ7-F1
#
_cell.length_a   1.000
_cell.length_b   1.000
_cell.length_c   1.000
_cell.angle_alpha   90.00
_cell.angle_beta   90.00
_cell.angle_gamma   90.00
#
_symmetry.space_group_name_H-M   'P 1'
#
loop_
_entity.id
_entity.type
_entity.pdbx_description
1 polymer ?
#
loop_
_entity_poly.entity_id
_entity_poly.type
_entity_poly.pdbx_seq_one_letter_code
_entity_poly.pdbx_strand_id
1 'polypeptide(L)'
;MALVEQAGGRVAAVAVIDQIGFHGLKCEVPTALLRELAAGNFDGVRLVRSANVMYLRITGQALPIVGPSIEISEEIDDPLPGGDPVLCLLDGVPMANHVLLRDRVTVYDPDDLTQLATVGERRHGTWTASIAVWGDRGSKQVPAARPVLVRPVLVPSDETADRTEELPSNELVPDLMWRVFRELFEDGPSGPAAAPAVAIVNISVGDPAVPFETVLSSWARILDWLSYEYGVLVVISAGNHGKLTLSPMVSADLTGAAGTNRRQVLLEAIDRRQNERRLLAPAESVNAITVGATHDDDSNAVAQGYLVDPTDGYPSISPVTATGSGYRRSVKPDVLARGGRAFYVDGATAQEVITLRGLSALGPGLKVATPPGLNETHVAGTSFAAALVSRQAARLHDVVEEITARTPLTRRQRAAAIKALLVHGTAWPPDLAYDPLSPEIAIGNGVVSRDYADGCASNEAVILYLGSIGAAEEQELLFPLPDGLNVRETKRIDATLAWLTPVNWRSRQYRCASLSFVTPGGAIPTLGKPAGHPSAVTTRGAATVQHQTWELEKTFASGQGSDMNIRVKCYEQAGGLGGRAVDFAVAVSLWVAPTINVDVYSQVRDQVAARVAVRPQ
;
A
#
# COMPACT_ATOMS: atom_id res chain seq x y z
N MET A 1 1.88 3.64 35.96
CA MET A 1 1.20 2.54 36.67
C MET A 1 0.49 3.05 37.93
N ALA A 2 1.20 3.54 38.96
CA ALA A 2 0.58 4.01 40.21
C ALA A 2 -0.58 5.03 40.04
N LEU A 3 -0.50 5.94 39.06
CA LEU A 3 -1.59 6.90 38.77
C LEU A 3 -2.86 6.25 38.20
N VAL A 4 -2.73 5.16 37.44
CA VAL A 4 -3.86 4.40 36.90
C VAL A 4 -4.57 3.67 38.04
N GLU A 5 -3.80 3.00 38.90
CA GLU A 5 -4.32 2.27 40.06
C GLU A 5 -5.00 3.21 41.06
N GLN A 6 -4.41 4.38 41.34
CA GLN A 6 -5.01 5.41 42.20
C GLN A 6 -6.34 5.96 41.64
N ALA A 7 -6.50 5.96 40.31
CA ALA A 7 -7.75 6.35 39.66
C ALA A 7 -8.78 5.20 39.59
N GLY A 8 -8.52 4.06 40.25
CA GLY A 8 -9.37 2.88 40.21
C GLY A 8 -9.31 2.11 38.90
N GLY A 9 -8.27 2.34 38.08
CA GLY A 9 -8.03 1.64 36.83
C GLY A 9 -7.08 0.44 36.97
N ARG A 10 -6.93 -0.31 35.89
CA ARG A 10 -6.06 -1.49 35.78
C ARG A 10 -5.13 -1.34 34.58
N VAL A 11 -3.85 -1.67 34.74
CA VAL A 11 -2.92 -1.72 33.61
C VAL A 11 -2.99 -3.10 32.97
N ALA A 12 -3.30 -3.16 31.68
CA ALA A 12 -3.41 -4.40 30.91
C ALA A 12 -2.08 -4.79 30.24
N ALA A 13 -1.34 -3.81 29.70
CA ALA A 13 -0.06 -4.05 29.03
C ALA A 13 0.88 -2.85 29.18
N VAL A 14 2.18 -3.11 29.16
CA VAL A 14 3.25 -2.09 29.15
C VAL A 14 4.32 -2.54 28.17
N ALA A 15 4.77 -1.64 27.31
CA ALA A 15 5.86 -1.92 26.39
C ALA A 15 6.79 -0.71 26.26
N VAL A 16 8.09 -0.99 26.21
CA VAL A 16 9.15 0.00 25.97
C VAL A 16 10.00 -0.48 24.80
N ILE A 17 10.07 0.34 23.76
CA ILE A 17 10.82 0.05 22.53
C ILE A 17 11.70 1.26 22.21
N ASP A 18 12.95 1.19 22.64
CA ASP A 18 13.92 2.30 22.54
C ASP A 18 14.24 2.66 21.07
N GLN A 19 14.24 1.66 20.19
CA GLN A 19 14.53 1.78 18.76
C GLN A 19 13.60 2.76 18.05
N ILE A 20 12.39 2.95 18.58
CA ILE A 20 11.39 3.87 18.03
C ILE A 20 10.93 4.95 19.02
N GLY A 21 11.50 4.99 20.22
CA GLY A 21 11.10 5.93 21.27
C GLY A 21 9.65 5.72 21.68
N PHE A 22 9.29 4.46 21.95
CA PHE A 22 7.96 4.08 22.39
C PHE A 22 8.00 3.66 23.85
N HIS A 23 7.11 4.26 24.64
CA HIS A 23 6.78 3.82 25.99
C HIS A 23 5.26 3.88 26.08
N GLY A 24 4.62 2.72 25.94
CA GLY A 24 3.17 2.60 25.91
C GLY A 24 2.64 1.87 27.14
N LEU A 25 1.49 2.31 27.63
CA LEU A 25 0.70 1.60 28.62
C LEU A 25 -0.72 1.46 28.08
N LYS A 26 -1.26 0.24 28.07
CA LYS A 26 -2.69 -0.02 27.85
C LYS A 26 -3.35 -0.20 29.19
N CYS A 27 -4.45 0.51 29.44
CA CYS A 27 -5.12 0.48 30.74
C CYS A 27 -6.63 0.62 30.61
N GLU A 28 -7.33 -0.02 31.53
CA GLU A 28 -8.75 0.19 31.80
C GLU A 28 -8.88 1.25 32.87
N VAL A 29 -9.82 2.19 32.69
CA VAL A 29 -10.12 3.22 33.67
C VAL A 29 -11.63 3.31 33.89
N PRO A 30 -12.10 3.71 35.09
CA PRO A 30 -13.52 3.86 35.34
C PRO A 30 -14.16 4.87 34.38
N THR A 31 -15.39 4.58 33.91
CA THR A 31 -16.13 5.47 33.00
C THR A 31 -16.33 6.87 33.57
N ALA A 32 -16.43 7.00 34.90
CA ALA A 32 -16.49 8.31 35.57
C ALA A 32 -15.29 9.19 35.20
N LEU A 33 -14.09 8.62 35.17
CA LEU A 33 -12.86 9.31 34.79
C LEU A 33 -12.93 9.81 33.34
N LEU A 34 -13.42 8.96 32.42
CA LEU A 34 -13.59 9.32 31.01
C LEU A 34 -14.64 10.42 30.81
N ARG A 35 -15.72 10.42 31.61
CA ARG A 35 -16.75 11.48 31.58
C ARG A 35 -16.21 12.81 32.07
N GLU A 36 -15.41 12.81 33.14
CA GLU A 36 -14.74 14.02 33.62
C GLU A 36 -13.80 14.60 32.55
N LEU A 37 -13.06 13.74 31.85
CA LEU A 37 -12.21 14.14 30.72
C LEU A 37 -13.03 14.71 29.55
N ALA A 38 -14.11 14.03 29.16
CA ALA A 38 -14.98 14.47 28.09
C ALA A 38 -15.67 15.81 28.40
N ALA A 39 -15.94 16.08 29.68
CA ALA A 39 -16.51 17.35 30.15
C ALA A 39 -15.49 18.50 30.23
N GLY A 40 -14.21 18.26 29.89
CA GLY A 40 -13.15 19.28 29.96
C GLY A 40 -12.61 19.54 31.37
N ASN A 41 -12.96 18.70 32.35
CA ASN A 41 -12.51 18.82 33.75
C ASN A 41 -11.11 18.22 33.95
N PHE A 42 -10.13 18.70 33.20
CA PHE A 42 -8.75 18.19 33.23
C PHE A 42 -8.06 18.37 34.59
N ASP A 43 -8.55 19.29 35.42
CA ASP A 43 -8.00 19.59 36.76
C ASP A 43 -8.27 18.50 37.79
N GLY A 44 -9.34 17.72 37.62
CA GLY A 44 -9.72 16.61 38.50
C GLY A 44 -8.98 15.30 38.20
N VAL A 45 -8.41 15.16 37.00
CA VAL A 45 -7.88 13.88 36.50
C VAL A 45 -6.34 13.88 36.50
N ARG A 46 -5.75 13.52 37.65
CA ARG A 46 -4.27 13.43 37.81
C ARG A 46 -3.60 12.50 36.79
N LEU A 47 -4.34 11.50 36.29
CA LEU A 47 -3.85 10.56 35.27
C LEU A 47 -3.52 11.28 33.95
N VAL A 48 -4.35 12.23 33.50
CA VAL A 48 -4.19 12.93 32.22
C VAL A 48 -3.25 14.13 32.32
N ARG A 49 -3.10 14.73 33.50
CA ARG A 49 -2.06 15.75 33.77
C ARG A 49 -0.65 15.18 33.90
N SER A 50 -0.49 13.86 33.94
CA SER A 50 0.83 13.25 33.99
C SER A 50 1.62 13.60 32.73
N ALA A 51 2.81 14.18 32.90
CA ALA A 51 3.73 14.43 31.78
C ALA A 51 4.12 13.16 31.01
N ASN A 52 3.81 11.98 31.56
CA ASN A 52 4.06 10.67 30.96
C ASN A 52 2.87 10.13 30.14
N VAL A 53 1.69 10.77 30.18
CA VAL A 53 0.53 10.37 29.36
C VAL A 53 0.50 11.24 28.11
N MET A 54 0.97 10.67 27.00
CA MET A 54 1.12 11.43 25.74
C MET A 54 -0.13 11.37 24.85
N TYR A 55 -0.90 10.27 24.85
CA TYR A 55 -2.10 10.09 24.00
C TYR A 55 -3.11 9.09 24.61
N LEU A 56 -4.40 9.31 24.37
CA LEU A 56 -5.50 8.38 24.67
C LEU A 56 -6.05 7.90 23.30
N ARG A 57 -6.12 6.58 23.06
CA ARG A 57 -6.36 6.01 21.72
C ARG A 57 -7.34 4.84 21.74
N ILE A 58 -8.08 4.69 20.64
CA ILE A 58 -8.92 3.52 20.32
C ILE A 58 -8.05 2.53 19.52
N THR A 59 -8.42 1.25 19.51
CA THR A 59 -7.72 0.17 18.79
C THR A 59 -7.94 0.24 17.27
N GLY A 60 -6.97 -0.26 16.49
CA GLY A 60 -7.10 -0.31 15.02
C GLY A 60 -8.17 -1.29 14.55
N GLN A 61 -8.83 -0.94 13.44
CA GLN A 61 -10.04 -1.59 12.95
C GLN A 61 -9.96 -1.84 11.44
N ALA A 62 -10.63 -2.90 10.98
CA ALA A 62 -10.93 -3.11 9.57
C ALA A 62 -12.35 -2.61 9.24
N LEU A 63 -12.47 -1.60 8.36
CA LEU A 63 -13.75 -1.00 7.98
C LEU A 63 -13.98 -1.07 6.46
N PRO A 64 -14.15 -2.27 5.87
CA PRO A 64 -14.50 -2.40 4.46
C PRO A 64 -15.97 -2.13 4.21
N ILE A 65 -16.30 -1.88 2.94
CA ILE A 65 -17.67 -1.95 2.44
C ILE A 65 -17.91 -3.37 1.93
N VAL A 66 -19.00 -4.00 2.36
CA VAL A 66 -19.28 -5.43 2.10
C VAL A 66 -20.73 -5.61 1.66
N GLY A 67 -20.92 -6.38 0.59
CA GLY A 67 -22.23 -6.80 0.09
C GLY A 67 -22.80 -8.05 0.78
N PRO A 68 -24.08 -8.37 0.53
CA PRO A 68 -24.63 -9.67 0.92
C PRO A 68 -23.95 -10.80 0.13
N SER A 69 -23.84 -11.98 0.76
CA SER A 69 -23.14 -13.14 0.20
C SER A 69 -24.04 -14.04 -0.65
N ILE A 70 -23.43 -14.77 -1.59
CA ILE A 70 -24.07 -15.80 -2.42
C ILE A 70 -23.28 -17.10 -2.37
N GLU A 71 -23.94 -18.24 -2.54
CA GLU A 71 -23.27 -19.54 -2.59
C GLU A 71 -22.55 -19.73 -3.94
N ILE A 72 -21.36 -20.35 -3.88
CA ILE A 72 -20.55 -20.67 -5.05
C ILE A 72 -21.21 -21.81 -5.82
N SER A 73 -21.34 -21.63 -7.13
CA SER A 73 -21.84 -22.65 -8.06
C SER A 73 -20.76 -23.23 -8.99
N GLU A 74 -19.54 -22.69 -8.95
CA GLU A 74 -18.44 -23.07 -9.86
C GLU A 74 -17.49 -24.09 -9.20
N GLU A 75 -17.08 -25.12 -9.95
CA GLU A 75 -15.98 -26.02 -9.57
C GLU A 75 -14.63 -25.32 -9.74
N ILE A 76 -13.68 -25.60 -8.85
CA ILE A 76 -12.33 -25.03 -8.87
C ILE A 76 -11.35 -26.11 -9.31
N ASP A 77 -10.75 -25.94 -10.49
CA ASP A 77 -9.77 -26.88 -11.07
C ASP A 77 -8.38 -26.25 -11.27
N ASP A 78 -8.15 -25.06 -10.70
CA ASP A 78 -6.87 -24.38 -10.80
C ASP A 78 -5.75 -25.12 -10.05
N PRO A 79 -4.49 -25.08 -10.53
CA PRO A 79 -3.36 -25.72 -9.88
C PRO A 79 -3.14 -25.18 -8.46
N LEU A 80 -2.75 -26.08 -7.55
CA LEU A 80 -2.34 -25.71 -6.19
C LEU A 80 -0.99 -24.99 -6.21
N PRO A 81 -0.78 -24.02 -5.30
CA PRO A 81 0.49 -23.33 -5.21
C PRO A 81 1.61 -24.25 -4.68
N GLY A 82 2.85 -23.87 -4.95
CA GLY A 82 4.05 -24.58 -4.47
C GLY A 82 5.11 -23.62 -3.92
N GLY A 83 6.09 -24.19 -3.21
CA GLY A 83 7.18 -23.44 -2.59
C GLY A 83 6.81 -22.74 -1.29
N ASP A 84 7.76 -21.98 -0.74
CA ASP A 84 7.57 -21.25 0.51
C ASP A 84 6.74 -19.96 0.31
N PRO A 85 5.94 -19.54 1.31
CA PRO A 85 5.22 -18.28 1.23
C PRO A 85 6.19 -17.09 1.27
N VAL A 86 6.09 -16.22 0.27
CA VAL A 86 6.85 -14.96 0.19
C VAL A 86 6.01 -13.75 0.62
N LEU A 87 4.69 -13.93 0.71
CA LEU A 87 3.71 -12.95 1.15
C LEU A 87 3.07 -13.41 2.47
N CYS A 88 3.13 -12.54 3.48
CA CYS A 88 2.44 -12.69 4.75
C CYS A 88 1.36 -11.62 4.93
N LEU A 89 0.14 -12.02 5.27
CA LEU A 89 -0.94 -11.13 5.67
C LEU A 89 -0.97 -11.04 7.20
N LEU A 90 -0.88 -9.82 7.74
CA LEU A 90 -1.20 -9.54 9.14
C LEU A 90 -2.65 -9.01 9.17
N ASP A 91 -3.59 -9.93 9.40
CA ASP A 91 -5.03 -9.68 9.25
C ASP A 91 -5.82 -10.51 10.28
N GLY A 92 -7.14 -10.62 10.16
CA GLY A 92 -7.94 -11.55 10.97
C GLY A 92 -7.71 -13.01 10.59
N VAL A 93 -8.23 -13.91 11.43
CA VAL A 93 -8.19 -15.35 11.18
C VAL A 93 -9.03 -15.66 9.93
N PRO A 94 -8.48 -16.29 8.88
CA PRO A 94 -9.24 -16.66 7.70
C PRO A 94 -10.02 -17.97 7.92
N MET A 95 -11.10 -18.17 7.16
CA MET A 95 -11.72 -19.48 6.96
C MET A 95 -10.84 -20.30 5.99
N ALA A 96 -9.68 -20.76 6.46
CA ALA A 96 -8.67 -21.43 5.62
C ALA A 96 -9.16 -22.72 4.94
N ASN A 97 -10.22 -23.35 5.47
CA ASN A 97 -10.85 -24.54 4.89
C ASN A 97 -11.92 -24.22 3.83
N HIS A 98 -12.19 -22.94 3.56
CA HIS A 98 -13.08 -22.52 2.48
C HIS A 98 -12.58 -23.07 1.13
N VAL A 99 -13.48 -23.48 0.22
CA VAL A 99 -13.12 -24.15 -1.05
C VAL A 99 -12.14 -23.33 -1.91
N LEU A 100 -12.25 -22.00 -1.86
CA LEU A 100 -11.34 -21.07 -2.53
C LEU A 100 -9.97 -20.89 -1.84
N LEU A 101 -9.81 -21.27 -0.57
CA LEU A 101 -8.59 -21.01 0.22
C LEU A 101 -7.86 -22.27 0.68
N ARG A 102 -8.56 -23.41 0.70
CA ARG A 102 -8.01 -24.69 1.12
C ARG A 102 -6.76 -25.03 0.33
N ASP A 103 -5.71 -25.42 1.04
CA ASP A 103 -4.40 -25.78 0.48
C ASP A 103 -3.69 -24.64 -0.29
N ARG A 104 -4.20 -23.41 -0.19
CA ARG A 104 -3.58 -22.18 -0.74
C ARG A 104 -3.15 -21.19 0.34
N VAL A 105 -3.75 -21.28 1.53
CA VAL A 105 -3.47 -20.41 2.67
C VAL A 105 -2.90 -21.24 3.82
N THR A 106 -1.76 -20.81 4.35
CA THR A 106 -1.18 -21.35 5.59
C THR A 106 -1.45 -20.38 6.73
N VAL A 107 -1.99 -20.87 7.84
CA VAL A 107 -2.26 -20.04 9.03
C VAL A 107 -1.21 -20.33 10.09
N TYR A 108 -0.47 -19.29 10.50
CA TYR A 108 0.45 -19.34 11.62
C TYR A 108 -0.12 -18.51 12.78
N ASP A 109 -0.70 -19.19 13.76
CA ASP A 109 -1.47 -18.58 14.86
C ASP A 109 -0.88 -18.96 16.23
N PRO A 110 0.28 -18.41 16.61
CA PRO A 110 0.92 -18.70 17.89
C PRO A 110 0.13 -18.15 19.09
N ASP A 111 -0.76 -17.18 18.86
CA ASP A 111 -1.61 -16.54 19.87
C ASP A 111 -2.97 -17.24 20.04
N ASP A 112 -3.23 -18.30 19.26
CA ASP A 112 -4.47 -19.08 19.29
C ASP A 112 -5.74 -18.23 19.07
N LEU A 113 -5.63 -17.16 18.26
CA LEU A 113 -6.72 -16.24 17.96
C LEU A 113 -7.89 -16.93 17.23
N THR A 114 -7.62 -18.06 16.58
CA THR A 114 -8.62 -18.91 15.94
C THR A 114 -9.72 -19.35 16.91
N GLN A 115 -9.40 -19.54 18.19
CA GLN A 115 -10.38 -19.92 19.22
C GLN A 115 -11.31 -18.76 19.63
N LEU A 116 -10.90 -17.52 19.36
CA LEU A 116 -11.65 -16.31 19.70
C LEU A 116 -12.64 -15.90 18.61
N ALA A 117 -12.66 -16.61 17.47
CA ALA A 117 -13.51 -16.31 16.33
C ALA A 117 -14.28 -17.55 15.83
N THR A 118 -15.61 -17.45 15.81
CA THR A 118 -16.45 -18.45 15.13
C THR A 118 -16.22 -18.39 13.61
N VAL A 119 -16.59 -19.45 12.90
CA VAL A 119 -16.39 -19.52 11.44
C VAL A 119 -17.07 -18.35 10.70
N GLY A 120 -18.27 -17.95 11.14
CA GLY A 120 -19.02 -16.83 10.54
C GLY A 120 -18.38 -15.47 10.76
N GLU A 121 -17.53 -15.33 11.78
CA GLU A 121 -16.89 -14.06 12.15
C GLU A 121 -15.55 -13.82 11.46
N ARG A 122 -14.93 -14.88 10.91
CA ARG A 122 -13.65 -14.91 10.19
C ARG A 122 -13.76 -14.23 8.82
N ARG A 123 -14.05 -12.94 8.81
CA ARG A 123 -14.51 -12.18 7.65
C ARG A 123 -13.36 -11.48 6.94
N HIS A 124 -12.78 -10.44 7.55
CA HIS A 124 -11.80 -9.60 6.86
C HIS A 124 -10.54 -10.40 6.51
N GLY A 125 -10.08 -11.28 7.42
CA GLY A 125 -9.03 -12.25 7.11
C GLY A 125 -9.30 -13.13 5.87
N THR A 126 -10.54 -13.61 5.71
CA THR A 126 -10.95 -14.43 4.55
C THR A 126 -10.99 -13.61 3.26
N TRP A 127 -11.53 -12.39 3.32
CA TRP A 127 -11.62 -11.49 2.16
C TRP A 127 -10.23 -11.10 1.65
N THR A 128 -9.33 -10.67 2.55
CA THR A 128 -7.96 -10.29 2.21
C THR A 128 -7.18 -11.50 1.66
N ALA A 129 -7.32 -12.68 2.29
CA ALA A 129 -6.69 -13.90 1.78
C ALA A 129 -7.21 -14.30 0.39
N SER A 130 -8.52 -14.14 0.14
CA SER A 130 -9.10 -14.39 -1.18
C SER A 130 -8.51 -13.48 -2.25
N ILE A 131 -8.36 -12.18 -1.99
CA ILE A 131 -7.73 -11.25 -2.93
C ILE A 131 -6.25 -11.59 -3.14
N ALA A 132 -5.51 -11.91 -2.08
CA ALA A 132 -4.10 -12.26 -2.18
C ALA A 132 -3.88 -13.50 -3.05
N VAL A 133 -4.78 -14.48 -2.97
CA VAL A 133 -4.72 -15.71 -3.78
C VAL A 133 -5.24 -15.48 -5.20
N TRP A 134 -6.42 -14.89 -5.36
CA TRP A 134 -7.16 -14.91 -6.64
C TRP A 134 -7.21 -13.57 -7.37
N GLY A 135 -6.86 -12.47 -6.72
CA GLY A 135 -7.29 -11.14 -7.16
C GLY A 135 -8.81 -10.98 -7.03
N ASP A 136 -9.40 -10.12 -7.86
CA ASP A 136 -10.85 -10.06 -8.01
C ASP A 136 -11.31 -11.32 -8.76
N ARG A 137 -12.15 -12.13 -8.12
CA ARG A 137 -12.67 -13.35 -8.75
C ARG A 137 -13.55 -13.08 -9.97
N GLY A 138 -14.13 -11.88 -10.06
CA GLY A 138 -14.84 -11.43 -11.27
C GLY A 138 -13.93 -11.39 -12.51
N SER A 139 -12.64 -11.11 -12.32
CA SER A 139 -11.64 -11.00 -13.40
C SER A 139 -11.15 -12.34 -13.94
N LYS A 140 -11.35 -13.46 -13.23
CA LYS A 140 -10.79 -14.79 -13.55
C LYS A 140 -9.28 -14.77 -13.80
N GLN A 141 -8.54 -14.02 -12.98
CA GLN A 141 -7.08 -13.98 -13.02
C GLN A 141 -6.47 -15.32 -12.59
N VAL A 142 -5.25 -15.61 -13.05
CA VAL A 142 -4.47 -16.78 -12.61
C VAL A 142 -4.25 -16.69 -11.09
N PRO A 143 -4.47 -17.76 -10.31
CA PRO A 143 -4.20 -17.72 -8.87
C PRO A 143 -2.71 -17.57 -8.55
N ALA A 144 -2.43 -17.21 -7.29
CA ALA A 144 -1.07 -17.13 -6.76
C ALA A 144 -0.34 -18.47 -6.92
N ALA A 145 0.89 -18.42 -7.44
CA ALA A 145 1.75 -19.58 -7.63
C ALA A 145 2.36 -20.12 -6.33
N ARG A 146 2.42 -19.28 -5.28
CA ARG A 146 2.92 -19.61 -3.94
C ARG A 146 1.78 -19.56 -2.92
N PRO A 147 1.88 -20.33 -1.82
CA PRO A 147 0.93 -20.22 -0.72
C PRO A 147 1.02 -18.83 -0.08
N VAL A 148 -0.11 -18.36 0.43
CA VAL A 148 -0.18 -17.12 1.22
C VAL A 148 -0.11 -17.49 2.70
N LEU A 149 0.83 -16.88 3.42
CA LEU A 149 0.89 -17.00 4.88
C LEU A 149 -0.08 -15.98 5.50
N VAL A 150 -0.87 -16.40 6.47
CA VAL A 150 -1.63 -15.49 7.33
C VAL A 150 -1.15 -15.67 8.76
N ARG A 151 -0.69 -14.57 9.35
CA ARG A 151 -0.45 -14.46 10.78
C ARG A 151 -1.59 -13.62 11.36
N PRO A 152 -2.59 -14.23 12.01
CA PRO A 152 -3.71 -13.49 12.57
C PRO A 152 -3.25 -12.46 13.60
N VAL A 153 -3.66 -11.19 13.48
CA VAL A 153 -3.44 -10.12 14.46
C VAL A 153 -4.74 -9.42 14.86
N LEU A 154 -5.87 -9.82 14.26
CA LEU A 154 -7.19 -9.29 14.57
C LEU A 154 -8.11 -10.38 15.13
N VAL A 155 -9.02 -9.97 15.99
CA VAL A 155 -10.09 -10.78 16.58
C VAL A 155 -11.42 -10.04 16.49
N PRO A 156 -12.57 -10.74 16.42
CA PRO A 156 -13.87 -10.11 16.50
C PRO A 156 -14.04 -9.34 17.82
N SER A 157 -14.35 -8.05 17.73
CA SER A 157 -14.46 -7.16 18.88
C SER A 157 -15.84 -7.25 19.54
N ASP A 158 -15.87 -7.58 20.83
CA ASP A 158 -17.09 -7.58 21.66
C ASP A 158 -17.69 -6.17 21.83
N GLU A 159 -16.90 -5.12 21.58
CA GLU A 159 -17.33 -3.72 21.71
C GLU A 159 -18.11 -3.21 20.48
N THR A 160 -18.08 -3.96 19.38
CA THR A 160 -18.77 -3.60 18.14
C THR A 160 -20.04 -4.42 17.97
N ALA A 161 -21.13 -3.77 17.57
CA ALA A 161 -22.43 -4.44 17.38
C ALA A 161 -22.35 -5.58 16.36
N ASP A 162 -21.55 -5.40 15.30
CA ASP A 162 -21.38 -6.38 14.23
C ASP A 162 -20.18 -7.30 14.42
N ARG A 163 -19.50 -7.27 15.58
CA ARG A 163 -18.27 -8.05 15.85
C ARG A 163 -17.21 -7.89 14.77
N THR A 164 -16.92 -6.64 14.42
CA THR A 164 -15.86 -6.27 13.47
C THR A 164 -14.51 -6.73 14.00
N GLU A 165 -13.64 -7.17 13.09
CA GLU A 165 -12.29 -7.61 13.43
C GLU A 165 -11.41 -6.39 13.80
N GLU A 166 -10.81 -6.45 14.99
CA GLU A 166 -9.96 -5.40 15.57
C GLU A 166 -8.71 -6.02 16.21
N LEU A 167 -7.70 -5.20 16.46
CA LEU A 167 -6.55 -5.61 17.26
C LEU A 167 -6.99 -6.00 18.69
N PRO A 168 -6.47 -7.11 19.26
CA PRO A 168 -6.83 -7.55 20.60
C PRO A 168 -6.76 -6.44 21.65
N SER A 169 -7.76 -6.40 22.54
CA SER A 169 -7.93 -5.36 23.55
C SER A 169 -6.80 -5.34 24.59
N ASN A 170 -6.01 -6.41 24.72
CA ASN A 170 -4.85 -6.50 25.59
C ASN A 170 -3.52 -6.14 24.91
N GLU A 171 -3.47 -5.97 23.58
CA GLU A 171 -2.22 -5.77 22.85
C GLU A 171 -1.88 -4.30 22.61
N LEU A 172 -0.59 -3.96 22.69
CA LEU A 172 -0.04 -2.69 22.23
C LEU A 172 0.53 -2.90 20.83
N VAL A 173 0.01 -2.17 19.83
CA VAL A 173 0.36 -2.41 18.42
C VAL A 173 1.86 -2.42 18.14
N PRO A 174 2.68 -1.48 18.65
CA PRO A 174 4.12 -1.54 18.42
C PRO A 174 4.79 -2.78 19.01
N ASP A 175 4.31 -3.26 20.15
CA ASP A 175 4.82 -4.45 20.82
C ASP A 175 4.44 -5.72 20.04
N LEU A 176 3.17 -5.81 19.63
CA LEU A 176 2.67 -6.88 18.78
C LEU A 176 3.44 -6.95 17.45
N MET A 177 3.62 -5.83 16.74
CA MET A 177 4.37 -5.82 15.48
C MET A 177 5.84 -6.24 15.69
N TRP A 178 6.48 -5.80 16.77
CA TRP A 178 7.85 -6.22 17.06
C TRP A 178 7.91 -7.74 17.28
N ARG A 179 7.02 -8.27 18.12
CA ARG A 179 6.91 -9.71 18.39
C ARG A 179 6.65 -10.52 17.12
N VAL A 180 5.68 -10.13 16.30
CA VAL A 180 5.33 -10.79 15.03
C VAL A 180 6.52 -10.87 14.09
N PHE A 181 7.26 -9.77 13.89
CA PHE A 181 8.40 -9.79 12.96
C PHE A 181 9.54 -10.68 13.48
N ARG A 182 9.76 -10.73 14.79
CA ARG A 182 10.72 -11.67 15.38
C ARG A 182 10.29 -13.11 15.17
N GLU A 183 9.02 -13.44 15.42
CA GLU A 183 8.45 -14.77 15.16
C GLU A 183 8.67 -15.22 13.71
N LEU A 184 8.49 -14.31 12.74
CA LEU A 184 8.64 -14.61 11.33
C LEU A 184 10.09 -14.81 10.87
N PHE A 185 11.06 -14.08 11.46
CA PHE A 185 12.40 -13.94 10.88
C PHE A 185 13.57 -14.35 11.80
N GLU A 186 13.36 -14.49 13.11
CA GLU A 186 14.41 -14.86 14.06
C GLU A 186 14.21 -16.29 14.57
N ASP A 187 15.33 -17.02 14.68
CA ASP A 187 15.34 -18.25 15.45
C ASP A 187 15.19 -17.92 16.93
N GLY A 188 14.21 -18.54 17.58
CA GLY A 188 13.84 -18.27 18.96
C GLY A 188 13.94 -19.51 19.86
N PRO A 189 13.67 -19.34 21.17
CA PRO A 189 13.58 -20.46 22.10
C PRO A 189 12.46 -21.45 21.72
N SER A 190 11.43 -20.97 21.03
CA SER A 190 10.26 -21.71 20.56
C SER A 190 10.50 -22.48 19.25
N GLY A 191 11.65 -22.32 18.60
CA GLY A 191 11.99 -23.00 17.35
C GLY A 191 12.62 -22.07 16.30
N PRO A 192 12.82 -22.57 15.07
CA PRO A 192 13.33 -21.76 13.98
C PRO A 192 12.33 -20.65 13.60
N ALA A 193 12.82 -19.64 12.88
CA ALA A 193 12.00 -18.59 12.28
C ALA A 193 10.79 -19.19 11.53
N ALA A 194 9.59 -18.65 11.77
CA ALA A 194 8.36 -19.25 11.25
C ALA A 194 8.21 -19.12 9.73
N ALA A 195 8.74 -18.04 9.14
CA ALA A 195 8.61 -17.78 7.71
C ALA A 195 9.78 -16.93 7.15
N PRO A 196 11.02 -17.43 7.21
CA PRO A 196 12.19 -16.66 6.78
C PRO A 196 12.16 -16.29 5.28
N ALA A 197 11.39 -16.99 4.45
CA ALA A 197 11.23 -16.68 3.02
C ALA A 197 10.32 -15.46 2.74
N VAL A 198 9.54 -15.00 3.72
CA VAL A 198 8.64 -13.85 3.54
C VAL A 198 9.45 -12.61 3.21
N ALA A 199 9.13 -11.96 2.09
CA ALA A 199 9.73 -10.71 1.65
C ALA A 199 8.71 -9.56 1.61
N ILE A 200 7.42 -9.88 1.62
CA ILE A 200 6.30 -8.92 1.58
C ILE A 200 5.38 -9.15 2.78
N VAL A 201 5.05 -8.09 3.50
CA VAL A 201 4.08 -8.09 4.61
C VAL A 201 2.94 -7.14 4.28
N ASN A 202 1.72 -7.66 4.18
CA ASN A 202 0.52 -6.86 3.95
C ASN A 202 -0.16 -6.54 5.28
N ILE A 203 -0.46 -5.26 5.52
CA ILE A 203 -1.21 -4.76 6.67
C ILE A 203 -2.39 -3.95 6.14
N SER A 204 -3.53 -4.61 5.97
CA SER A 204 -4.77 -4.00 5.48
C SER A 204 -5.65 -3.50 6.63
N VAL A 205 -5.02 -2.91 7.66
CA VAL A 205 -5.64 -2.46 8.91
C VAL A 205 -5.12 -1.07 9.24
N GLY A 206 -5.99 -0.20 9.75
CA GLY A 206 -5.60 1.12 10.21
C GLY A 206 -6.27 1.50 11.52
N ASP A 207 -5.79 2.57 12.14
CA ASP A 207 -6.38 3.18 13.33
C ASP A 207 -7.27 4.37 12.91
N PRO A 208 -8.61 4.21 12.92
CA PRO A 208 -9.52 5.28 12.54
C PRO A 208 -9.51 6.45 13.53
N ALA A 209 -9.01 6.25 14.76
CA ALA A 209 -8.87 7.31 15.75
C ALA A 209 -7.58 8.13 15.56
N VAL A 210 -6.71 7.73 14.63
CA VAL A 210 -5.47 8.46 14.31
C VAL A 210 -5.41 8.81 12.82
N PRO A 211 -6.25 9.76 12.35
CA PRO A 211 -5.99 10.43 11.08
C PRO A 211 -4.62 11.10 11.15
N PHE A 212 -3.76 10.82 10.18
CA PHE A 212 -2.44 11.41 10.10
C PHE A 212 -2.54 12.90 9.76
N GLU A 213 -2.06 13.74 10.65
CA GLU A 213 -1.90 15.18 10.41
C GLU A 213 -0.44 15.55 10.13
N THR A 214 0.42 15.46 11.15
CA THR A 214 1.81 15.92 11.05
C THR A 214 2.83 15.07 11.81
N VAL A 215 2.39 14.30 12.81
CA VAL A 215 3.27 13.48 13.66
C VAL A 215 3.09 12.02 13.30
N LEU A 216 4.20 11.32 13.08
CA LEU A 216 4.20 9.88 12.80
C LEU A 216 3.65 9.12 14.01
N SER A 217 2.70 8.22 13.76
CA SER A 217 2.20 7.30 14.78
C SER A 217 3.31 6.38 15.27
N SER A 218 3.12 5.81 16.46
CA SER A 218 3.98 4.74 16.97
C SER A 218 3.92 3.49 16.09
N TRP A 219 2.80 3.29 15.37
CA TRP A 219 2.63 2.16 14.45
C TRP A 219 3.45 2.34 13.17
N ALA A 220 3.38 3.51 12.53
CA ALA A 220 4.26 3.83 11.40
C ALA A 220 5.74 3.76 11.79
N ARG A 221 6.10 4.26 12.99
CA ARG A 221 7.47 4.20 13.51
C ARG A 221 8.00 2.78 13.66
N ILE A 222 7.22 1.86 14.24
CA ILE A 222 7.64 0.46 14.37
C ILE A 222 7.79 -0.19 12.99
N LEU A 223 6.85 0.03 12.07
CA LEU A 223 6.90 -0.59 10.74
C LEU A 223 8.06 -0.07 9.90
N ASP A 224 8.38 1.22 9.99
CA ASP A 224 9.54 1.77 9.28
C ASP A 224 10.85 1.17 9.78
N TRP A 225 11.00 1.01 11.11
CA TRP A 225 12.16 0.39 11.72
C TRP A 225 12.26 -1.09 11.34
N LEU A 226 11.18 -1.87 11.51
CA LEU A 226 11.12 -3.30 11.20
C LEU A 226 11.34 -3.59 9.71
N SER A 227 10.73 -2.80 8.82
CA SER A 227 10.92 -2.93 7.37
C SER A 227 12.38 -2.80 6.98
N TYR A 228 13.08 -1.81 7.55
CA TYR A 228 14.52 -1.64 7.32
C TYR A 228 15.34 -2.75 8.00
N GLU A 229 15.03 -3.11 9.25
CA GLU A 229 15.80 -4.09 10.02
C GLU A 229 15.79 -5.47 9.35
N TYR A 230 14.60 -5.98 9.02
CA TYR A 230 14.42 -7.29 8.38
C TYR A 230 14.51 -7.24 6.85
N GLY A 231 14.59 -6.05 6.25
CA GLY A 231 14.65 -5.88 4.80
C GLY A 231 13.42 -6.42 4.07
N VAL A 232 12.22 -6.11 4.58
CA VAL A 232 10.95 -6.57 3.99
C VAL A 232 10.12 -5.39 3.51
N LEU A 233 9.42 -5.57 2.39
CA LEU A 233 8.48 -4.59 1.88
C LEU A 233 7.16 -4.71 2.65
N VAL A 234 6.78 -3.64 3.34
CA VAL A 234 5.45 -3.55 3.97
C VAL A 234 4.50 -2.84 3.00
N VAL A 235 3.32 -3.42 2.78
CA VAL A 235 2.22 -2.84 1.99
C VAL A 235 1.08 -2.51 2.94
N ILE A 236 0.61 -1.27 2.94
CA ILE A 236 -0.35 -0.73 3.90
C ILE A 236 -1.52 -0.09 3.16
N SER A 237 -2.75 -0.31 3.61
CA SER A 237 -3.92 0.39 3.07
C SER A 237 -3.95 1.86 3.52
N ALA A 238 -4.39 2.78 2.65
CA ALA A 238 -4.44 4.20 2.99
C ALA A 238 -5.47 4.54 4.09
N GLY A 239 -6.49 3.70 4.26
CA GLY A 239 -7.60 3.90 5.18
C GLY A 239 -8.92 4.19 4.44
N ASN A 240 -10.04 3.84 5.08
CA ASN A 240 -11.38 3.97 4.52
C ASN A 240 -12.23 4.97 5.30
N HIS A 241 -12.91 5.87 4.57
CA HIS A 241 -13.88 6.82 5.09
C HIS A 241 -15.25 6.55 4.46
N GLY A 242 -16.02 5.64 5.06
CA GLY A 242 -17.30 5.15 4.54
C GLY A 242 -18.47 6.14 4.58
N LYS A 243 -18.29 7.29 5.22
CA LYS A 243 -19.26 8.40 5.24
C LYS A 243 -18.67 9.62 4.53
N LEU A 244 -19.52 10.34 3.81
CA LEU A 244 -19.15 11.61 3.17
C LEU A 244 -20.18 12.68 3.50
N THR A 245 -19.71 13.74 4.15
CA THR A 245 -20.49 14.96 4.41
C THR A 245 -20.51 15.83 3.16
N LEU A 246 -21.69 16.17 2.67
CA LEU A 246 -21.93 16.91 1.42
C LEU A 246 -22.09 18.43 1.65
N SER A 247 -22.42 18.84 2.87
CA SER A 247 -22.79 20.23 3.21
C SER A 247 -21.80 21.27 2.65
N PRO A 248 -22.28 22.36 2.01
CA PRO A 248 -23.67 22.83 2.00
C PRO A 248 -24.59 22.14 0.97
N MET A 249 -24.10 21.13 0.24
CA MET A 249 -24.92 20.31 -0.67
C MET A 249 -25.63 19.18 0.10
N VAL A 250 -26.58 18.55 -0.57
CA VAL A 250 -27.34 17.39 -0.09
C VAL A 250 -27.34 16.25 -1.12
N SER A 251 -27.80 15.07 -0.73
CA SER A 251 -27.86 13.90 -1.63
C SER A 251 -28.64 14.15 -2.92
N ALA A 252 -29.67 15.01 -2.86
CA ALA A 252 -30.46 15.40 -4.03
C ALA A 252 -29.63 16.17 -5.09
N ASP A 253 -28.56 16.86 -4.71
CA ASP A 253 -27.67 17.55 -5.67
C ASP A 253 -26.83 16.53 -6.45
N LEU A 254 -26.39 15.45 -5.78
CA LEU A 254 -25.70 14.33 -6.44
C LEU A 254 -26.65 13.58 -7.39
N THR A 255 -27.86 13.24 -6.92
CA THR A 255 -28.82 12.48 -7.74
C THR A 255 -29.44 13.30 -8.86
N GLY A 256 -29.57 14.62 -8.68
CA GLY A 256 -29.99 15.56 -9.72
C GLY A 256 -28.95 15.78 -10.81
N ALA A 257 -27.66 15.59 -10.52
CA ALA A 257 -26.59 15.58 -11.52
C ALA A 257 -26.49 14.23 -12.24
N ALA A 258 -25.83 14.20 -13.40
CA ALA A 258 -25.61 12.97 -14.17
C ALA A 258 -24.23 12.96 -14.84
N GLY A 259 -23.72 11.75 -15.05
CA GLY A 259 -22.45 11.46 -15.71
C GLY A 259 -21.26 12.15 -15.05
N THR A 260 -20.41 12.78 -15.86
CA THR A 260 -19.21 13.47 -15.37
C THR A 260 -19.53 14.61 -14.38
N ASN A 261 -20.72 15.23 -14.48
CA ASN A 261 -21.14 16.26 -13.53
C ASN A 261 -21.42 15.68 -12.13
N ARG A 262 -22.04 14.49 -12.04
CA ARG A 262 -22.24 13.82 -10.74
C ARG A 262 -20.91 13.46 -10.09
N ARG A 263 -20.00 12.88 -10.89
CA ARG A 263 -18.61 12.61 -10.47
C ARG A 263 -17.92 13.88 -9.97
N GLN A 264 -18.11 15.02 -10.64
CA GLN A 264 -17.52 16.29 -10.20
C GLN A 264 -18.10 16.78 -8.87
N VAL A 265 -19.42 16.74 -8.69
CA VAL A 265 -20.10 17.10 -7.43
C VAL A 265 -19.57 16.25 -6.27
N LEU A 266 -19.35 14.96 -6.50
CA LEU A 266 -18.71 14.07 -5.52
C LEU A 266 -17.30 14.52 -5.15
N LEU A 267 -16.44 14.80 -6.14
CA LEU A 267 -15.05 15.18 -5.91
C LEU A 267 -14.93 16.52 -5.18
N GLU A 268 -15.80 17.48 -5.50
CA GLU A 268 -15.89 18.74 -4.76
C GLU A 268 -16.31 18.54 -3.30
N ALA A 269 -17.23 17.60 -3.03
CA ALA A 269 -17.59 17.26 -1.66
C ALA A 269 -16.41 16.62 -0.90
N ILE A 270 -15.64 15.74 -1.56
CA ILE A 270 -14.43 15.14 -0.98
C ILE A 270 -13.39 16.21 -0.67
N ASP A 271 -13.14 17.15 -1.59
CA ASP A 271 -12.18 18.24 -1.38
C ASP A 271 -12.58 19.16 -0.22
N ARG A 272 -13.86 19.56 -0.12
CA ARG A 272 -14.37 20.36 1.01
C ARG A 272 -14.22 19.69 2.37
N ARG A 273 -14.07 18.36 2.39
CA ARG A 273 -13.89 17.55 3.60
C ARG A 273 -12.52 16.88 3.65
N GLN A 274 -11.55 17.32 2.86
CA GLN A 274 -10.25 16.68 2.73
C GLN A 274 -9.53 16.54 4.09
N ASN A 275 -9.69 17.51 5.00
CA ASN A 275 -9.14 17.44 6.37
C ASN A 275 -9.71 16.29 7.22
N GLU A 276 -10.95 15.89 6.99
CA GLU A 276 -11.62 14.79 7.71
C GLU A 276 -11.29 13.42 7.08
N ARG A 277 -10.64 13.43 5.91
CA ARG A 277 -10.42 12.25 5.07
C ARG A 277 -8.94 11.89 4.94
N ARG A 278 -8.14 12.26 5.94
CA ARG A 278 -6.69 12.00 6.01
C ARG A 278 -6.39 10.51 6.03
N LEU A 279 -5.14 10.18 5.68
CA LEU A 279 -4.57 8.84 5.82
C LEU A 279 -4.74 8.32 7.24
N LEU A 280 -5.04 7.04 7.42
CA LEU A 280 -5.17 6.42 8.75
C LEU A 280 -3.86 5.73 9.13
N ALA A 281 -3.42 5.87 10.38
CA ALA A 281 -2.21 5.20 10.82
C ALA A 281 -2.31 3.67 10.62
N PRO A 282 -1.28 2.99 10.05
CA PRO A 282 0.09 3.45 9.81
C PRO A 282 0.42 3.90 8.38
N ALA A 283 -0.57 4.31 7.58
CA ALA A 283 -0.42 4.69 6.18
C ALA A 283 0.58 5.84 5.92
N GLU A 284 1.00 6.57 6.96
CA GLU A 284 2.02 7.60 6.89
C GLU A 284 3.48 7.08 6.94
N SER A 285 3.68 5.76 7.07
CA SER A 285 4.99 5.11 7.03
C SER A 285 5.82 5.56 5.82
N VAL A 286 7.10 5.83 6.06
CA VAL A 286 8.03 6.30 5.02
C VAL A 286 8.65 5.15 4.24
N ASN A 287 8.78 3.96 4.83
CA ASN A 287 9.39 2.78 4.19
C ASN A 287 8.36 1.88 3.50
N ALA A 288 7.12 1.83 3.96
CA ALA A 288 6.06 1.05 3.32
C ALA A 288 5.63 1.63 1.96
N ILE A 289 4.92 0.83 1.17
CA ILE A 289 4.02 1.31 0.12
C ILE A 289 2.62 1.46 0.72
N THR A 290 2.09 2.68 0.67
CA THR A 290 0.70 2.99 1.04
C THR A 290 -0.17 2.95 -0.21
N VAL A 291 -1.25 2.19 -0.16
CA VAL A 291 -2.13 1.93 -1.29
C VAL A 291 -3.49 2.58 -1.08
N GLY A 292 -3.85 3.52 -1.95
CA GLY A 292 -5.19 4.05 -2.06
C GLY A 292 -6.05 3.26 -3.05
N ALA A 293 -7.32 3.64 -3.17
CA ALA A 293 -8.30 2.93 -3.99
C ALA A 293 -8.84 3.80 -5.14
N THR A 294 -8.97 3.21 -6.34
CA THR A 294 -9.88 3.72 -7.39
C THR A 294 -11.28 3.15 -7.21
N HIS A 295 -12.31 3.87 -7.68
CA HIS A 295 -13.70 3.37 -7.75
C HIS A 295 -13.85 2.50 -8.99
N ASP A 296 -13.32 1.29 -8.94
CA ASP A 296 -13.26 0.38 -10.08
C ASP A 296 -13.23 -1.09 -9.63
N ASP A 297 -13.89 -1.96 -10.40
CA ASP A 297 -13.99 -3.43 -10.26
C ASP A 297 -14.43 -4.09 -11.57
N ASP A 298 -14.39 -5.43 -11.63
CA ASP A 298 -14.89 -6.19 -12.79
C ASP A 298 -16.35 -6.65 -12.63
N SER A 299 -17.11 -6.02 -11.74
CA SER A 299 -18.54 -6.31 -11.60
C SER A 299 -19.33 -5.69 -12.76
N ASN A 300 -20.35 -6.38 -13.24
CA ASN A 300 -21.32 -5.82 -14.19
C ASN A 300 -22.52 -5.16 -13.48
N ALA A 301 -22.48 -5.02 -12.16
CA ALA A 301 -23.56 -4.41 -11.40
C ALA A 301 -23.78 -2.94 -11.81
N VAL A 302 -25.05 -2.60 -11.99
CA VAL A 302 -25.53 -1.24 -12.27
C VAL A 302 -26.43 -0.82 -11.12
N ALA A 303 -26.34 0.45 -10.73
CA ALA A 303 -27.20 1.01 -9.69
C ALA A 303 -28.69 0.97 -10.14
N GLN A 304 -29.56 0.40 -9.31
CA GLN A 304 -31.00 0.24 -9.58
C GLN A 304 -31.85 0.68 -8.39
N GLY A 305 -33.07 1.14 -8.66
CA GLY A 305 -34.01 1.59 -7.64
C GLY A 305 -33.48 2.81 -6.88
N TYR A 306 -33.33 2.69 -5.56
CA TYR A 306 -32.77 3.74 -4.70
C TYR A 306 -31.24 3.71 -4.60
N LEU A 307 -30.59 2.74 -5.25
CA LEU A 307 -29.13 2.69 -5.27
C LEU A 307 -28.59 3.73 -6.24
N VAL A 308 -27.55 4.43 -5.83
CA VAL A 308 -26.89 5.44 -6.64
C VAL A 308 -25.41 5.13 -6.73
N ASP A 309 -24.91 5.10 -7.96
CA ASP A 309 -23.49 5.17 -8.24
C ASP A 309 -23.02 6.63 -8.08
N PRO A 310 -22.14 6.94 -7.13
CA PRO A 310 -21.66 8.30 -6.92
C PRO A 310 -20.81 8.84 -8.08
N THR A 311 -20.33 7.98 -8.98
CA THR A 311 -19.49 8.38 -10.14
C THR A 311 -20.19 8.16 -11.48
N ASP A 312 -21.41 7.62 -11.50
CA ASP A 312 -22.12 7.20 -12.73
C ASP A 312 -21.29 6.28 -13.64
N GLY A 313 -20.46 5.41 -13.04
CA GLY A 313 -19.58 4.49 -13.77
C GLY A 313 -18.37 5.15 -14.44
N TYR A 314 -18.14 6.45 -14.22
CA TYR A 314 -16.98 7.14 -14.77
C TYR A 314 -15.74 6.94 -13.87
N PRO A 315 -14.54 6.73 -14.44
CA PRO A 315 -13.32 6.52 -13.66
C PRO A 315 -13.05 7.64 -12.65
N SER A 316 -12.79 7.28 -11.40
CA SER A 316 -12.55 8.21 -10.30
C SER A 316 -11.70 7.56 -9.22
N ILE A 317 -11.04 8.37 -8.39
CA ILE A 317 -10.61 7.90 -7.08
C ILE A 317 -11.83 7.38 -6.28
N SER A 318 -11.59 6.42 -5.39
CA SER A 318 -12.67 5.83 -4.59
C SER A 318 -13.26 6.86 -3.62
N PRO A 319 -14.59 6.99 -3.51
CA PRO A 319 -15.24 7.88 -2.54
C PRO A 319 -14.98 7.47 -1.09
N VAL A 320 -14.37 6.31 -0.83
CA VAL A 320 -13.94 5.90 0.51
C VAL A 320 -12.46 6.00 0.74
N THR A 321 -11.63 6.22 -0.29
CA THR A 321 -10.18 6.30 -0.07
C THR A 321 -9.86 7.49 0.81
N ALA A 322 -8.95 7.28 1.76
CA ALA A 322 -8.26 8.38 2.40
C ALA A 322 -7.40 9.14 1.39
N THR A 323 -7.31 10.46 1.57
CA THR A 323 -6.50 11.37 0.79
C THR A 323 -5.63 12.21 1.72
N GLY A 324 -4.45 12.62 1.27
CA GLY A 324 -3.60 13.49 2.05
C GLY A 324 -2.13 13.17 1.89
N SER A 325 -1.29 14.14 2.24
CA SER A 325 0.15 13.97 2.14
C SER A 325 0.72 13.10 3.25
N GLY A 326 1.84 12.44 2.99
CA GLY A 326 2.62 11.74 4.00
C GLY A 326 3.50 12.68 4.83
N TYR A 327 4.41 12.07 5.60
CA TYR A 327 5.27 12.81 6.52
C TYR A 327 6.10 13.91 5.83
N ARG A 328 5.97 15.13 6.35
CA ARG A 328 6.58 16.37 5.81
C ARG A 328 6.18 16.65 4.35
N ARG A 329 4.90 16.39 4.02
CA ARG A 329 4.31 16.60 2.70
C ARG A 329 4.92 15.72 1.61
N SER A 330 5.37 14.51 1.95
CA SER A 330 5.73 13.52 0.93
C SER A 330 4.47 13.09 0.17
N VAL A 331 4.66 12.58 -1.04
CA VAL A 331 3.58 11.98 -1.85
C VAL A 331 3.00 10.79 -1.09
N LYS A 332 1.67 10.78 -0.84
CA LYS A 332 0.91 9.64 -0.33
C LYS A 332 -0.56 9.74 -0.83
N PRO A 333 -1.28 8.62 -1.02
CA PRO A 333 -0.76 7.25 -1.05
C PRO A 333 0.37 7.12 -2.08
N ASP A 334 1.24 6.10 -1.97
CA ASP A 334 2.33 5.96 -2.94
C ASP A 334 1.78 5.57 -4.32
N VAL A 335 0.75 4.72 -4.33
CA VAL A 335 0.06 4.22 -5.53
C VAL A 335 -1.44 4.08 -5.26
N LEU A 336 -2.24 4.07 -6.31
CA LEU A 336 -3.63 3.60 -6.28
C LEU A 336 -3.76 2.23 -6.95
N ALA A 337 -4.68 1.41 -6.47
CA ALA A 337 -5.11 0.20 -7.14
C ALA A 337 -6.64 0.08 -7.14
N ARG A 338 -7.18 -0.86 -7.92
CA ARG A 338 -8.63 -1.13 -7.96
C ARG A 338 -9.13 -1.46 -6.57
N GLY A 339 -10.10 -0.67 -6.09
CA GLY A 339 -10.58 -0.79 -4.71
C GLY A 339 -12.03 -1.24 -4.60
N GLY A 340 -12.70 -1.57 -5.71
CA GLY A 340 -14.13 -1.84 -5.73
C GLY A 340 -14.96 -0.57 -5.88
N ARG A 341 -16.02 -0.64 -6.69
CA ARG A 341 -17.07 0.38 -6.70
C ARG A 341 -17.97 0.16 -5.49
N ALA A 342 -18.45 1.28 -4.95
CA ALA A 342 -19.40 1.31 -3.86
C ALA A 342 -20.54 2.26 -4.19
N PHE A 343 -21.76 1.85 -3.85
CA PHE A 343 -22.98 2.64 -4.02
C PHE A 343 -23.44 3.20 -2.67
N TYR A 344 -24.38 4.14 -2.73
CA TYR A 344 -25.15 4.58 -1.56
C TYR A 344 -26.65 4.49 -1.85
N VAL A 345 -27.47 4.59 -0.81
CA VAL A 345 -28.93 4.66 -0.94
C VAL A 345 -29.34 6.12 -0.96
N ASP A 346 -30.07 6.55 -1.99
CA ASP A 346 -30.80 7.82 -1.94
C ASP A 346 -32.05 7.66 -1.07
N GLY A 347 -32.07 8.40 0.03
CA GLY A 347 -33.17 8.35 0.99
C GLY A 347 -34.41 9.12 0.51
N ALA A 348 -35.56 8.88 1.13
CA ALA A 348 -36.78 9.63 0.85
C ALA A 348 -36.67 11.15 1.14
N THR A 349 -35.74 11.53 2.02
CA THR A 349 -35.38 12.91 2.34
C THR A 349 -33.93 13.15 1.97
N ALA A 350 -33.64 14.32 1.37
CA ALA A 350 -32.28 14.70 1.03
C ALA A 350 -31.37 14.71 2.27
N GLN A 351 -30.20 14.10 2.17
CA GLN A 351 -29.26 13.89 3.28
C GLN A 351 -28.02 14.77 3.13
N GLU A 352 -27.55 15.38 4.22
CA GLU A 352 -26.26 16.08 4.23
C GLU A 352 -25.06 15.14 4.36
N VAL A 353 -25.29 13.86 4.71
CA VAL A 353 -24.25 12.84 4.84
C VAL A 353 -24.71 11.59 4.13
N ILE A 354 -23.91 11.10 3.19
CA ILE A 354 -24.13 9.81 2.54
C ILE A 354 -23.26 8.73 3.18
N THR A 355 -23.75 7.49 3.21
CA THR A 355 -23.01 6.32 3.68
C THR A 355 -22.89 5.31 2.55
N LEU A 356 -21.66 4.99 2.18
CA LEU A 356 -21.34 4.02 1.13
C LEU A 356 -21.48 2.62 1.70
N ARG A 357 -22.15 1.71 0.97
CA ARG A 357 -22.47 0.36 1.44
C ARG A 357 -22.45 -0.66 0.30
N GLY A 358 -22.15 -1.91 0.63
CA GLY A 358 -22.33 -3.04 -0.27
C GLY A 358 -23.75 -3.52 -0.09
N LEU A 359 -24.60 -3.30 -1.08
CA LEU A 359 -26.05 -3.46 -0.92
C LEU A 359 -26.65 -4.51 -1.83
N SER A 360 -25.84 -5.15 -2.68
CA SER A 360 -26.30 -6.14 -3.64
C SER A 360 -25.35 -7.33 -3.71
N ALA A 361 -25.95 -8.51 -3.80
CA ALA A 361 -25.26 -9.80 -3.88
C ALA A 361 -24.55 -9.97 -5.24
N LEU A 362 -25.02 -9.24 -6.25
CA LEU A 362 -24.45 -9.19 -7.59
C LEU A 362 -23.30 -8.17 -7.72
N GLY A 363 -22.97 -7.47 -6.62
CA GLY A 363 -22.02 -6.36 -6.61
C GLY A 363 -22.70 -4.99 -6.61
N PRO A 364 -21.94 -3.91 -6.83
CA PRO A 364 -20.55 -3.91 -7.28
C PRO A 364 -19.54 -4.16 -6.14
N GLY A 365 -18.25 -4.14 -6.47
CA GLY A 365 -17.12 -4.43 -5.61
C GLY A 365 -16.23 -5.54 -6.17
N LEU A 366 -15.11 -5.82 -5.50
CA LEU A 366 -14.22 -6.93 -5.83
C LEU A 366 -14.82 -8.22 -5.29
N LYS A 367 -14.91 -9.27 -6.10
CA LYS A 367 -15.53 -10.54 -5.72
C LYS A 367 -14.54 -11.42 -4.94
N VAL A 368 -14.93 -11.87 -3.74
CA VAL A 368 -14.08 -12.61 -2.79
C VAL A 368 -14.82 -13.75 -2.11
N ALA A 369 -14.07 -14.77 -1.65
CA ALA A 369 -14.57 -15.79 -0.73
C ALA A 369 -15.07 -15.17 0.58
N THR A 370 -16.15 -15.67 1.17
CA THR A 370 -16.67 -15.18 2.46
C THR A 370 -17.26 -16.31 3.30
N PRO A 371 -17.15 -16.27 4.64
CA PRO A 371 -17.91 -17.16 5.50
C PRO A 371 -19.41 -16.75 5.59
N PRO A 372 -20.29 -17.64 6.09
CA PRO A 372 -20.06 -19.07 6.33
C PRO A 372 -20.25 -19.90 5.05
N GLY A 373 -19.74 -21.14 5.05
CA GLY A 373 -19.99 -22.10 3.98
C GLY A 373 -19.06 -21.91 2.77
N LEU A 374 -19.62 -22.07 1.58
CA LEU A 374 -18.92 -21.93 0.30
C LEU A 374 -19.42 -20.66 -0.41
N ASN A 375 -19.35 -19.52 0.28
CA ASN A 375 -19.96 -18.30 -0.22
C ASN A 375 -18.92 -17.35 -0.83
N GLU A 376 -19.39 -16.48 -1.72
CA GLU A 376 -18.68 -15.29 -2.18
C GLU A 376 -19.48 -14.03 -1.83
N THR A 377 -18.77 -12.90 -1.73
CA THR A 377 -19.38 -11.56 -1.63
C THR A 377 -18.56 -10.56 -2.43
N HIS A 378 -19.05 -9.33 -2.51
CA HIS A 378 -18.33 -8.21 -3.09
C HIS A 378 -17.88 -7.26 -1.99
N VAL A 379 -16.63 -6.83 -2.08
CA VAL A 379 -16.01 -5.94 -1.10
C VAL A 379 -15.37 -4.73 -1.76
N ALA A 380 -15.37 -3.60 -1.08
CA ALA A 380 -14.71 -2.38 -1.53
C ALA A 380 -13.95 -1.69 -0.39
N GLY A 381 -12.82 -1.08 -0.73
CA GLY A 381 -11.95 -0.36 0.19
C GLY A 381 -10.46 -0.52 -0.11
N THR A 382 -9.67 0.33 0.54
CA THR A 382 -8.21 0.36 0.42
C THR A 382 -7.53 -0.92 0.94
N SER A 383 -8.16 -1.66 1.84
CA SER A 383 -7.71 -2.97 2.31
C SER A 383 -7.48 -3.97 1.18
N PHE A 384 -8.39 -4.00 0.21
CA PHE A 384 -8.34 -4.95 -0.91
C PHE A 384 -7.47 -4.43 -2.04
N ALA A 385 -7.44 -3.11 -2.25
CA ALA A 385 -6.45 -2.48 -3.12
C ALA A 385 -5.02 -2.81 -2.66
N ALA A 386 -4.75 -2.73 -1.35
CA ALA A 386 -3.47 -3.13 -0.76
C ALA A 386 -3.17 -4.62 -0.97
N ALA A 387 -4.17 -5.49 -0.81
CA ALA A 387 -4.01 -6.93 -1.06
C ALA A 387 -3.71 -7.25 -2.54
N LEU A 388 -4.31 -6.53 -3.49
CA LEU A 388 -3.99 -6.65 -4.93
C LEU A 388 -2.55 -6.24 -5.22
N VAL A 389 -2.09 -5.13 -4.63
CA VAL A 389 -0.68 -4.68 -4.74
C VAL A 389 0.26 -5.70 -4.10
N SER A 390 -0.09 -6.27 -2.95
CA SER A 390 0.68 -7.32 -2.29
C SER A 390 0.77 -8.60 -3.12
N ARG A 391 -0.31 -8.98 -3.81
CA ARG A 391 -0.30 -10.09 -4.76
C ARG A 391 0.66 -9.81 -5.92
N GLN A 392 0.62 -8.62 -6.50
CA GLN A 392 1.56 -8.22 -7.54
C GLN A 392 3.01 -8.23 -7.03
N ALA A 393 3.24 -7.75 -5.80
CA ALA A 393 4.56 -7.75 -5.16
C ALA A 393 5.12 -9.17 -5.02
N ALA A 394 4.27 -10.15 -4.70
CA ALA A 394 4.65 -11.56 -4.64
C ALA A 394 5.04 -12.15 -6.01
N ARG A 395 4.41 -11.70 -7.10
CA ARG A 395 4.82 -12.10 -8.46
C ARG A 395 6.16 -11.46 -8.84
N LEU A 396 6.33 -10.18 -8.53
CA LEU A 396 7.58 -9.46 -8.77
C LEU A 396 8.76 -10.03 -7.98
N HIS A 397 8.52 -10.58 -6.79
CA HIS A 397 9.53 -11.30 -6.03
C HIS A 397 10.21 -12.40 -6.87
N ASP A 398 9.42 -13.17 -7.61
CA ASP A 398 9.90 -14.30 -8.39
C ASP A 398 10.65 -13.85 -9.63
N VAL A 399 10.15 -12.81 -10.28
CA VAL A 399 10.81 -12.20 -11.43
C VAL A 399 12.15 -11.60 -11.02
N VAL A 400 12.21 -10.91 -9.87
CA VAL A 400 13.47 -10.40 -9.31
C VAL A 400 14.43 -11.54 -8.99
N GLU A 401 13.97 -12.64 -8.42
CA GLU A 401 14.80 -13.83 -8.20
C GLU A 401 15.35 -14.39 -9.53
N GLU A 402 14.49 -14.53 -10.54
CA GLU A 402 14.85 -15.10 -11.85
C GLU A 402 15.87 -14.24 -12.59
N ILE A 403 15.63 -12.93 -12.72
CA ILE A 403 16.54 -12.03 -13.46
C ILE A 403 17.87 -11.83 -12.73
N THR A 404 17.90 -12.08 -11.41
CA THR A 404 19.11 -11.95 -10.59
C THR A 404 19.77 -13.28 -10.26
N ALA A 405 19.28 -14.42 -10.76
CA ALA A 405 19.63 -15.80 -10.36
C ALA A 405 21.13 -16.20 -10.35
N ARG A 406 22.06 -15.29 -10.66
CA ARG A 406 23.51 -15.44 -10.54
C ARG A 406 24.18 -14.51 -9.51
N THR A 407 23.41 -13.64 -8.86
CA THR A 407 23.89 -12.66 -7.90
C THR A 407 23.00 -12.70 -6.66
N PRO A 408 23.52 -13.10 -5.49
CA PRO A 408 22.73 -13.11 -4.26
C PRO A 408 22.30 -11.68 -3.90
N LEU A 409 21.01 -11.47 -3.67
CA LEU A 409 20.46 -10.19 -3.24
C LEU A 409 20.33 -10.13 -1.73
N THR A 410 20.64 -8.98 -1.13
CA THR A 410 20.20 -8.71 0.24
C THR A 410 18.68 -8.62 0.28
N ARG A 411 18.09 -8.90 1.45
CA ARG A 411 16.64 -8.72 1.66
C ARG A 411 16.20 -7.29 1.35
N ARG A 412 17.01 -6.29 1.75
CA ARG A 412 16.75 -4.86 1.47
C ARG A 412 16.82 -4.52 -0.02
N GLN A 413 17.77 -5.07 -0.77
CA GLN A 413 17.82 -4.90 -2.22
C GLN A 413 16.57 -5.48 -2.89
N ARG A 414 16.14 -6.67 -2.46
CA ARG A 414 14.90 -7.29 -2.96
C ARG A 414 13.67 -6.44 -2.64
N ALA A 415 13.52 -5.97 -1.40
CA ALA A 415 12.42 -5.10 -1.01
C ALA A 415 12.42 -3.79 -1.81
N ALA A 416 13.59 -3.16 -2.00
CA ALA A 416 13.74 -1.97 -2.82
C ALA A 416 13.39 -2.23 -4.30
N ALA A 417 13.80 -3.37 -4.86
CA ALA A 417 13.50 -3.77 -6.22
C ALA A 417 11.99 -3.92 -6.46
N ILE A 418 11.31 -4.66 -5.59
CA ILE A 418 9.86 -4.85 -5.67
C ILE A 418 9.16 -3.50 -5.50
N LYS A 419 9.61 -2.67 -4.54
CA LYS A 419 9.08 -1.31 -4.33
C LYS A 419 9.23 -0.43 -5.58
N ALA A 420 10.39 -0.45 -6.23
CA ALA A 420 10.64 0.30 -7.45
C ALA A 420 9.74 -0.17 -8.60
N LEU A 421 9.64 -1.48 -8.82
CA LEU A 421 8.85 -2.06 -9.92
C LEU A 421 7.34 -1.82 -9.76
N LEU A 422 6.81 -1.90 -8.53
CA LEU A 422 5.40 -1.57 -8.25
C LEU A 422 5.07 -0.13 -8.63
N VAL A 423 5.92 0.83 -8.23
CA VAL A 423 5.70 2.25 -8.55
C VAL A 423 5.98 2.54 -10.02
N HIS A 424 6.99 1.89 -10.61
CA HIS A 424 7.32 2.01 -12.03
C HIS A 424 6.17 1.55 -12.93
N GLY A 425 5.39 0.55 -12.48
CA GLY A 425 4.23 0.04 -13.21
C GLY A 425 2.96 0.90 -13.05
N THR A 426 3.07 2.10 -12.47
CA THR A 426 1.94 3.01 -12.37
C THR A 426 1.79 3.86 -13.64
N ALA A 427 0.56 4.29 -13.90
CA ALA A 427 0.24 5.24 -14.95
C ALA A 427 -0.65 6.36 -14.39
N TRP A 428 -0.77 7.45 -15.14
CA TRP A 428 -1.79 8.47 -14.92
C TRP A 428 -2.87 8.33 -16.00
N PRO A 429 -3.95 7.56 -15.75
CA PRO A 429 -5.00 7.38 -16.73
C PRO A 429 -5.65 8.74 -17.04
N PRO A 430 -5.81 9.13 -18.31
CA PRO A 430 -6.31 10.45 -18.70
C PRO A 430 -7.75 10.71 -18.22
N ASP A 431 -8.57 9.65 -18.11
CA ASP A 431 -9.99 9.75 -17.76
C ASP A 431 -10.26 9.64 -16.25
N LEU A 432 -9.23 9.33 -15.45
CA LEU A 432 -9.35 9.21 -13.99
C LEU A 432 -9.54 10.60 -13.38
N ALA A 433 -10.71 10.85 -12.80
CA ALA A 433 -10.96 12.11 -12.13
C ALA A 433 -10.54 12.09 -10.66
N TYR A 434 -9.86 13.17 -10.27
CA TYR A 434 -9.44 13.48 -8.90
C TYR A 434 -9.50 14.98 -8.60
N ASP A 435 -9.57 15.84 -9.61
CA ASP A 435 -9.76 17.29 -9.45
C ASP A 435 -11.06 17.60 -8.68
N PRO A 436 -11.06 18.54 -7.71
CA PRO A 436 -10.05 19.58 -7.46
C PRO A 436 -8.90 19.21 -6.50
N LEU A 437 -8.78 17.95 -6.08
CA LEU A 437 -7.68 17.53 -5.20
C LEU A 437 -6.34 17.58 -5.96
N SER A 438 -5.27 17.92 -5.26
CA SER A 438 -3.94 17.86 -5.87
C SER A 438 -3.50 16.39 -6.12
N PRO A 439 -2.82 16.11 -7.25
CA PRO A 439 -2.49 14.73 -7.62
C PRO A 439 -1.61 14.03 -6.57
N GLU A 440 -0.71 14.76 -5.89
CA GLU A 440 0.20 14.19 -4.90
C GLU A 440 -0.48 13.69 -3.62
N ILE A 441 -1.72 14.10 -3.36
CA ILE A 441 -2.52 13.65 -2.21
C ILE A 441 -3.67 12.72 -2.60
N ALA A 442 -4.06 12.72 -3.88
CA ALA A 442 -5.20 11.98 -4.40
C ALA A 442 -4.79 10.67 -5.10
N ILE A 443 -3.80 10.74 -5.98
CA ILE A 443 -3.39 9.60 -6.83
C ILE A 443 -1.96 9.12 -6.57
N GLY A 444 -1.18 9.86 -5.77
CA GLY A 444 0.18 9.46 -5.44
C GLY A 444 1.10 9.54 -6.65
N ASN A 445 1.87 8.48 -6.90
CA ASN A 445 2.67 8.35 -8.12
C ASN A 445 1.83 7.89 -9.33
N GLY A 446 0.61 7.37 -9.12
CA GLY A 446 -0.29 6.94 -10.18
C GLY A 446 -1.12 5.71 -9.80
N VAL A 447 -1.88 5.21 -10.76
CA VAL A 447 -2.66 3.97 -10.65
C VAL A 447 -1.83 2.81 -11.17
N VAL A 448 -1.74 1.73 -10.39
CA VAL A 448 -1.12 0.47 -10.81
C VAL A 448 -1.81 -0.03 -12.08
N SER A 449 -1.03 -0.16 -13.15
CA SER A 449 -1.53 -0.48 -14.50
C SER A 449 -0.71 -1.56 -15.19
N ARG A 450 0.62 -1.57 -15.00
CA ARG A 450 1.52 -2.58 -15.56
C ARG A 450 2.01 -3.52 -14.47
N ASP A 451 1.87 -4.83 -14.72
CA ASP A 451 2.55 -5.86 -13.94
C ASP A 451 3.78 -6.35 -14.71
N TYR A 452 4.97 -5.93 -14.28
CA TYR A 452 6.22 -6.34 -14.91
C TYR A 452 6.53 -7.84 -14.70
N ALA A 453 5.77 -8.55 -13.87
CA ALA A 453 5.83 -10.00 -13.83
C ALA A 453 5.29 -10.67 -15.12
N ASP A 454 4.54 -9.94 -15.95
CA ASP A 454 4.09 -10.41 -17.26
C ASP A 454 5.16 -10.23 -18.37
N GLY A 455 6.32 -9.68 -18.04
CA GLY A 455 7.41 -9.40 -18.98
C GLY A 455 7.25 -8.05 -19.71
N CYS A 456 8.15 -7.77 -20.66
CA CYS A 456 8.10 -6.58 -21.52
C CYS A 456 7.61 -6.93 -22.93
N ALA A 457 6.93 -5.99 -23.60
CA ALA A 457 6.68 -6.10 -25.04
C ALA A 457 7.96 -5.82 -25.84
N SER A 458 8.01 -6.20 -27.13
CA SER A 458 9.21 -5.99 -27.95
C SER A 458 9.60 -4.51 -28.10
N ASN A 459 8.63 -3.60 -28.06
CA ASN A 459 8.84 -2.16 -28.16
C ASN A 459 9.15 -1.47 -26.80
N GLU A 460 9.46 -2.24 -25.76
CA GLU A 460 9.79 -1.75 -24.43
C GLU A 460 10.97 -2.54 -23.83
N ALA A 461 11.87 -1.86 -23.14
CA ALA A 461 12.83 -2.52 -22.25
C ALA A 461 12.85 -1.83 -20.90
N VAL A 462 12.88 -2.62 -19.83
CA VAL A 462 13.08 -2.16 -18.46
C VAL A 462 14.36 -2.76 -17.91
N ILE A 463 15.25 -1.92 -17.39
CA ILE A 463 16.46 -2.36 -16.68
C ILE A 463 16.30 -2.05 -15.19
N LEU A 464 16.50 -3.08 -14.36
CA LEU A 464 16.57 -2.97 -12.92
C LEU A 464 18.02 -2.90 -12.47
N TYR A 465 18.40 -1.79 -11.86
CA TYR A 465 19.71 -1.60 -11.22
C TYR A 465 19.57 -1.81 -9.72
N LEU A 466 20.48 -2.59 -9.14
CA LEU A 466 20.55 -2.83 -7.70
C LEU A 466 21.91 -2.37 -7.20
N GLY A 467 21.93 -1.64 -6.09
CA GLY A 467 23.15 -1.05 -5.58
C GLY A 467 23.08 -0.76 -4.09
N SER A 468 24.20 -0.26 -3.57
CA SER A 468 24.33 0.26 -2.22
C SER A 468 25.16 1.53 -2.29
N ILE A 469 24.69 2.61 -1.65
CA ILE A 469 25.30 3.94 -1.77
C ILE A 469 25.49 4.60 -0.40
N GLY A 470 26.67 5.15 -0.15
CA GLY A 470 27.04 5.87 1.06
C GLY A 470 26.68 7.35 1.03
N ALA A 471 26.87 8.03 2.16
CA ALA A 471 26.60 9.47 2.28
C ALA A 471 27.51 10.30 1.36
N ALA A 472 26.93 11.28 0.66
CA ALA A 472 27.61 12.16 -0.28
C ALA A 472 28.26 11.46 -1.48
N GLU A 473 27.84 10.23 -1.77
CA GLU A 473 28.23 9.50 -2.97
C GLU A 473 27.21 9.71 -4.10
N GLU A 474 27.70 9.56 -5.34
CA GLU A 474 26.87 9.45 -6.52
C GLU A 474 27.28 8.23 -7.36
N GLN A 475 26.29 7.58 -7.97
CA GLN A 475 26.49 6.43 -8.84
C GLN A 475 25.82 6.68 -10.18
N GLU A 476 26.59 6.51 -11.26
CA GLU A 476 26.08 6.57 -12.64
C GLU A 476 25.57 5.19 -13.07
N LEU A 477 24.37 5.17 -13.64
CA LEU A 477 23.69 4.00 -14.19
C LEU A 477 23.53 4.19 -15.69
N LEU A 478 23.80 3.14 -16.47
CA LEU A 478 23.85 3.19 -17.93
C LEU A 478 22.77 2.30 -18.55
N PHE A 479 21.87 2.91 -19.31
CA PHE A 479 20.86 2.24 -20.12
C PHE A 479 21.33 2.25 -21.60
N PRO A 480 21.70 1.09 -22.18
CA PRO A 480 22.11 1.03 -23.58
C PRO A 480 20.94 1.32 -24.52
N LEU A 481 21.17 2.12 -25.55
CA LEU A 481 20.13 2.48 -26.52
C LEU A 481 20.02 1.44 -27.65
N PRO A 482 18.81 1.12 -28.13
CA PRO A 482 18.62 0.35 -29.36
C PRO A 482 18.85 1.22 -30.61
N ASP A 483 19.07 0.58 -31.75
CA ASP A 483 19.06 1.24 -33.06
C ASP A 483 17.63 1.58 -33.52
N GLY A 484 17.51 2.47 -34.51
CA GLY A 484 16.23 2.79 -35.15
C GLY A 484 15.40 3.87 -34.44
N LEU A 485 15.95 4.56 -33.44
CA LEU A 485 15.29 5.64 -32.73
C LEU A 485 15.34 7.01 -33.44
N ASN A 486 15.90 7.05 -34.66
CA ASN A 486 16.05 8.25 -35.48
C ASN A 486 14.76 8.68 -36.21
N VAL A 487 13.60 8.34 -35.66
CA VAL A 487 12.26 8.69 -36.18
C VAL A 487 11.60 9.68 -35.22
N ARG A 488 10.91 10.69 -35.76
CA ARG A 488 10.17 11.67 -34.96
C ARG A 488 8.79 11.13 -34.62
N GLU A 489 8.75 10.31 -33.60
CA GLU A 489 7.56 9.62 -33.12
C GLU A 489 7.68 9.38 -31.60
N THR A 490 6.56 9.12 -30.94
CA THR A 490 6.43 9.03 -29.48
C THR A 490 7.38 8.01 -28.87
N LYS A 491 8.16 8.48 -27.89
CA LYS A 491 9.01 7.67 -27.01
C LYS A 491 8.71 8.09 -25.59
N ARG A 492 8.74 7.12 -24.67
CA ARG A 492 8.57 7.35 -23.25
C ARG A 492 9.76 6.78 -22.49
N ILE A 493 10.29 7.57 -21.57
CA ILE A 493 11.31 7.17 -20.62
C ILE A 493 10.68 7.29 -19.23
N ASP A 494 10.71 6.21 -18.46
CA ASP A 494 10.31 6.22 -17.05
C ASP A 494 11.52 5.90 -16.18
N ALA A 495 11.64 6.57 -15.03
CA ALA A 495 12.68 6.29 -14.05
C ALA A 495 12.06 6.26 -12.65
N THR A 496 12.30 5.16 -11.93
CA THR A 496 11.82 4.96 -10.56
C THR A 496 12.97 4.54 -9.66
N LEU A 497 13.28 5.33 -8.64
CA LEU A 497 14.23 5.02 -7.58
C LEU A 497 13.48 4.70 -6.30
N ALA A 498 13.82 3.61 -5.62
CA ALA A 498 13.25 3.24 -4.33
C ALA A 498 14.33 2.69 -3.38
N TRP A 499 14.12 2.90 -2.07
CA TRP A 499 14.96 2.33 -1.02
C TRP A 499 14.18 2.18 0.28
N LEU A 500 14.78 1.45 1.24
CA LEU A 500 14.37 1.47 2.64
C LEU A 500 15.39 2.30 3.43
N THR A 501 14.93 3.29 4.18
CA THR A 501 15.81 4.13 4.99
C THR A 501 15.89 3.64 6.43
N PRO A 502 17.06 3.67 7.09
CA PRO A 502 17.10 3.72 8.54
C PRO A 502 16.33 4.96 9.02
N VAL A 503 15.76 4.85 10.22
CA VAL A 503 14.97 5.93 10.84
C VAL A 503 15.56 6.38 12.17
N ASN A 504 15.38 7.65 12.49
CA ASN A 504 15.74 8.24 13.77
C ASN A 504 14.56 9.07 14.30
N TRP A 505 13.81 8.46 15.22
CA TRP A 505 12.64 9.06 15.87
C TRP A 505 12.97 10.32 16.69
N ARG A 506 14.23 10.54 17.09
CA ARG A 506 14.66 11.73 17.83
C ARG A 506 14.78 12.97 16.94
N SER A 507 14.76 12.80 15.61
CA SER A 507 14.90 13.89 14.65
C SER A 507 13.58 14.15 13.92
N ARG A 508 13.25 15.43 13.71
CA ARG A 508 12.12 15.85 12.86
C ARG A 508 12.34 15.51 11.38
N GLN A 509 13.57 15.24 10.94
CA GLN A 509 13.80 14.77 9.57
C GLN A 509 13.42 13.30 9.41
N TYR A 510 13.51 12.54 10.52
CA TYR A 510 13.12 11.14 10.70
C TYR A 510 13.86 10.12 9.83
N ARG A 511 13.83 10.27 8.51
CA ARG A 511 14.60 9.49 7.54
C ARG A 511 16.09 9.82 7.63
N CYS A 512 16.95 8.81 7.73
CA CYS A 512 18.40 8.99 7.74
C CYS A 512 19.04 9.07 6.35
N ALA A 513 18.46 8.43 5.33
CA ALA A 513 18.99 8.37 3.97
C ALA A 513 18.04 9.07 2.99
N SER A 514 18.50 10.15 2.36
CA SER A 514 17.74 10.86 1.31
C SER A 514 18.40 10.62 -0.04
N LEU A 515 17.83 9.70 -0.82
CA LEU A 515 18.30 9.44 -2.17
C LEU A 515 17.47 10.22 -3.20
N SER A 516 18.09 10.50 -4.34
CA SER A 516 17.41 11.10 -5.50
C SER A 516 18.18 10.76 -6.77
N PHE A 517 17.52 10.74 -7.92
CA PHE A 517 18.20 10.74 -9.21
C PHE A 517 18.08 12.10 -9.89
N VAL A 518 19.07 12.41 -10.74
CA VAL A 518 19.03 13.55 -11.66
C VAL A 518 18.36 13.16 -12.98
N THR A 519 17.73 14.12 -13.65
CA THR A 519 17.09 13.91 -14.96
C THR A 519 18.00 13.12 -15.91
N PRO A 520 17.49 12.08 -16.59
CA PRO A 520 18.28 11.28 -17.52
C PRO A 520 18.97 12.14 -18.60
N GLY A 521 20.17 11.73 -18.97
CA GLY A 521 21.00 12.39 -19.98
C GLY A 521 21.81 11.38 -20.80
N GLY A 522 22.97 11.80 -21.29
CA GLY A 522 23.82 10.97 -22.16
C GLY A 522 23.43 11.09 -23.63
N ALA A 523 23.35 9.97 -24.33
CA ALA A 523 23.10 9.88 -25.77
C ALA A 523 21.63 10.06 -26.18
N ILE A 524 20.86 10.83 -25.40
CA ILE A 524 19.45 11.14 -25.66
C ILE A 524 19.24 12.65 -25.82
N PRO A 525 18.16 13.09 -26.49
CA PRO A 525 17.79 14.50 -26.51
C PRO A 525 17.57 15.05 -25.10
N THR A 526 17.84 16.34 -24.90
CA THR A 526 17.51 17.01 -23.63
C THR A 526 16.02 16.85 -23.32
N LEU A 527 15.75 16.27 -22.15
CA LEU A 527 14.41 16.04 -21.64
C LEU A 527 13.81 17.35 -21.10
N GLY A 528 12.52 17.51 -21.33
CA GLY A 528 11.74 18.64 -20.80
C GLY A 528 11.31 18.41 -19.36
N LYS A 529 10.20 19.06 -18.98
CA LYS A 529 9.53 18.76 -17.72
C LYS A 529 8.94 17.34 -17.77
N PRO A 530 8.94 16.60 -16.65
CA PRO A 530 8.21 15.33 -16.56
C PRO A 530 6.72 15.52 -16.89
N ALA A 531 6.09 14.50 -17.47
CA ALA A 531 4.65 14.46 -17.71
C ALA A 531 3.86 14.28 -16.40
N GLY A 532 4.48 13.63 -15.40
CA GLY A 532 3.94 13.44 -14.06
C GLY A 532 4.43 14.48 -13.04
N HIS A 533 4.67 14.03 -11.82
CA HIS A 533 5.19 14.89 -10.75
C HIS A 533 6.59 15.46 -11.07
N PRO A 534 6.83 16.77 -10.79
CA PRO A 534 8.16 17.33 -10.89
C PRO A 534 9.06 16.79 -9.76
N SER A 535 10.38 16.86 -9.95
CA SER A 535 11.36 16.34 -8.97
C SER A 535 11.19 16.97 -7.57
N ALA A 536 10.79 18.24 -7.50
CA ALA A 536 10.52 18.94 -6.24
C ALA A 536 9.29 18.42 -5.46
N VAL A 537 8.42 17.61 -6.09
CA VAL A 537 7.31 16.90 -5.44
C VAL A 537 7.78 15.50 -5.02
N THR A 538 8.42 14.76 -5.92
CA THR A 538 8.81 13.36 -5.68
C THR A 538 9.97 13.20 -4.70
N THR A 539 10.79 14.23 -4.50
CA THR A 539 11.86 14.24 -3.48
C THR A 539 11.46 14.91 -2.16
N ARG A 540 10.22 15.38 -2.06
CA ARG A 540 9.74 16.19 -0.92
C ARG A 540 9.61 15.37 0.36
N GLY A 541 9.88 16.02 1.48
CA GLY A 541 9.59 15.46 2.80
C GLY A 541 10.47 14.25 3.10
N ALA A 542 9.83 13.13 3.46
CA ALA A 542 10.50 11.86 3.76
C ALA A 542 10.27 10.78 2.68
N ALA A 543 9.95 11.15 1.44
CA ALA A 543 9.62 10.23 0.35
C ALA A 543 10.76 9.27 -0.03
N THR A 544 10.63 7.97 0.24
CA THR A 544 11.65 6.95 -0.09
C THR A 544 11.49 6.34 -1.50
N VAL A 545 10.71 7.02 -2.34
CA VAL A 545 10.54 6.71 -3.76
C VAL A 545 10.55 8.02 -4.55
N GLN A 546 11.26 8.02 -5.68
CA GLN A 546 11.17 9.06 -6.69
C GLN A 546 10.78 8.41 -8.02
N HIS A 547 9.66 8.83 -8.61
CA HIS A 547 9.20 8.35 -9.91
C HIS A 547 8.98 9.52 -10.87
N GLN A 548 9.47 9.43 -12.10
CA GLN A 548 9.27 10.44 -13.13
C GLN A 548 9.15 9.81 -14.52
N THR A 549 8.28 10.40 -15.34
CA THR A 549 8.00 10.01 -16.72
C THR A 549 8.27 11.17 -17.66
N TRP A 550 8.91 10.90 -18.80
CA TRP A 550 9.08 11.85 -19.88
C TRP A 550 8.58 11.26 -21.19
N GLU A 551 7.66 11.96 -21.83
CA GLU A 551 7.19 11.65 -23.18
C GLU A 551 7.72 12.69 -24.17
N LEU A 552 8.21 12.21 -25.32
CA LEU A 552 8.81 13.07 -26.34
C LEU A 552 8.67 12.51 -27.76
N GLU A 553 8.43 13.42 -28.70
CA GLU A 553 8.46 13.16 -30.15
C GLU A 553 9.74 13.76 -30.76
N LYS A 554 10.89 13.20 -30.39
CA LYS A 554 12.20 13.60 -30.93
C LYS A 554 12.94 12.41 -31.53
N THR A 555 13.81 12.70 -32.49
CA THR A 555 14.77 11.72 -33.03
C THR A 555 15.91 11.54 -32.03
N PHE A 556 16.36 10.30 -31.83
CA PHE A 556 17.59 10.03 -31.10
C PHE A 556 18.65 9.77 -32.17
N ALA A 557 19.72 10.56 -32.17
CA ALA A 557 20.80 10.45 -33.16
C ALA A 557 21.80 9.32 -32.84
N SER A 558 21.53 8.56 -31.78
CA SER A 558 22.40 7.55 -31.21
C SER A 558 21.67 6.22 -31.12
N GLY A 559 22.41 5.12 -31.14
CA GLY A 559 21.88 3.74 -31.17
C GLY A 559 22.76 2.79 -30.36
N GLN A 560 22.90 1.55 -30.82
CA GLN A 560 23.70 0.54 -30.13
C GLN A 560 25.14 1.01 -29.87
N GLY A 561 25.66 0.70 -28.68
CA GLY A 561 26.97 1.17 -28.22
C GLY A 561 26.97 2.57 -27.61
N SER A 562 25.83 3.25 -27.56
CA SER A 562 25.63 4.49 -26.81
C SER A 562 24.66 4.28 -25.63
N ASP A 563 24.77 5.13 -24.61
CA ASP A 563 24.00 5.00 -23.37
C ASP A 563 23.23 6.27 -23.03
N MET A 564 21.99 6.08 -22.57
CA MET A 564 21.36 7.01 -21.66
C MET A 564 21.96 6.81 -20.27
N ASN A 565 22.28 7.90 -19.56
CA ASN A 565 22.78 7.82 -18.18
C ASN A 565 21.80 8.42 -17.18
N ILE A 566 21.80 7.85 -15.97
CA ILE A 566 21.03 8.32 -14.82
C ILE A 566 21.95 8.31 -13.61
N ARG A 567 22.10 9.44 -12.93
CA ARG A 567 22.93 9.52 -11.72
C ARG A 567 22.07 9.54 -10.47
N VAL A 568 22.30 8.57 -9.60
CA VAL A 568 21.70 8.48 -8.26
C VAL A 568 22.64 9.14 -7.26
N LYS A 569 22.07 9.88 -6.32
CA LYS A 569 22.80 10.60 -5.26
C LYS A 569 22.23 10.23 -3.91
N CYS A 570 23.09 10.14 -2.90
CA CYS A 570 22.69 9.92 -1.52
C CYS A 570 23.14 11.07 -0.61
N TYR A 571 22.20 11.61 0.14
CA TYR A 571 22.47 12.58 1.19
C TYR A 571 22.06 12.00 2.55
N GLU A 572 22.86 12.26 3.57
CA GLU A 572 22.50 11.88 4.93
C GLU A 572 21.62 12.93 5.62
N GLN A 573 20.74 12.47 6.49
CA GLN A 573 19.78 13.25 7.25
C GLN A 573 19.62 12.64 8.65
N ALA A 574 18.87 13.30 9.53
CA ALA A 574 18.40 12.74 10.79
C ALA A 574 19.47 12.04 11.67
N GLY A 575 20.66 12.64 11.83
CA GLY A 575 21.76 12.06 12.62
C GLY A 575 22.75 11.21 11.82
N GLY A 576 22.58 11.15 10.50
CA GLY A 576 23.57 10.62 9.57
C GLY A 576 23.41 9.12 9.29
N LEU A 577 24.24 8.62 8.37
CA LEU A 577 24.31 7.18 8.09
C LEU A 577 25.36 6.46 8.95
N GLY A 578 26.28 7.20 9.58
CA GLY A 578 27.34 6.63 10.41
C GLY A 578 28.29 5.73 9.60
N GLY A 579 28.57 6.10 8.36
CA GLY A 579 29.41 5.33 7.43
C GLY A 579 28.72 4.13 6.77
N ARG A 580 27.44 3.86 7.07
CA ARG A 580 26.68 2.78 6.41
C ARG A 580 26.25 3.18 5.00
N ALA A 581 26.34 2.25 4.07
CA ALA A 581 25.68 2.34 2.77
C ALA A 581 24.20 1.95 2.87
N VAL A 582 23.39 2.44 1.93
CA VAL A 582 21.95 2.16 1.86
C VAL A 582 21.65 1.47 0.55
N ASP A 583 21.04 0.30 0.67
CA ASP A 583 20.60 -0.49 -0.48
C ASP A 583 19.44 0.22 -1.19
N PHE A 584 19.53 0.28 -2.52
CA PHE A 584 18.53 0.92 -3.36
C PHE A 584 18.30 0.11 -4.64
N ALA A 585 17.19 0.41 -5.30
CA ALA A 585 16.89 -0.08 -6.63
C ALA A 585 16.45 1.06 -7.55
N VAL A 586 16.83 0.98 -8.82
CA VAL A 586 16.32 1.86 -9.88
C VAL A 586 15.74 1.04 -11.02
N ALA A 587 14.49 1.29 -11.39
CA ALA A 587 13.90 0.79 -12.62
C ALA A 587 13.90 1.90 -13.67
N VAL A 588 14.42 1.61 -14.86
CA VAL A 588 14.49 2.56 -15.98
C VAL A 588 13.89 1.89 -17.21
N SER A 589 12.91 2.54 -17.84
CA SER A 589 12.30 2.05 -19.07
C SER A 589 12.65 2.92 -20.27
N LEU A 590 12.68 2.29 -21.43
CA LEU A 590 12.48 2.95 -22.71
C LEU A 590 11.33 2.24 -23.42
N TRP A 591 10.25 2.95 -23.66
CA TRP A 591 9.13 2.52 -24.50
C TRP A 591 9.11 3.36 -25.77
N VAL A 592 8.80 2.73 -26.90
CA VAL A 592 8.65 3.40 -28.19
C VAL A 592 7.30 3.05 -28.82
N ALA A 593 6.72 3.99 -29.58
CA ALA A 593 5.49 3.72 -30.30
C ALA A 593 5.67 2.50 -31.23
N PRO A 594 4.69 1.56 -31.29
CA PRO A 594 4.77 0.40 -32.17
C PRO A 594 5.00 0.73 -33.65
N THR A 595 4.59 1.93 -34.09
CA THR A 595 4.80 2.45 -35.45
C THR A 595 6.27 2.63 -35.83
N ILE A 596 7.18 2.74 -34.85
CA ILE A 596 8.63 2.83 -35.08
C ILE A 596 9.21 1.46 -35.49
N ASN A 597 8.52 0.35 -35.15
CA ASN A 597 8.91 -1.02 -35.49
C ASN A 597 10.36 -1.39 -35.06
N VAL A 598 10.72 -1.01 -33.84
CA VAL A 598 12.02 -1.32 -33.22
C VAL A 598 11.81 -2.36 -32.14
N ASP A 599 12.56 -3.47 -32.21
CA ASP A 599 12.67 -4.43 -31.12
C ASP A 599 13.63 -3.89 -30.05
N VAL A 600 13.10 -3.01 -29.20
CA VAL A 600 13.81 -2.38 -28.09
C VAL A 600 14.25 -3.46 -27.10
N TYR A 601 13.37 -4.40 -26.77
CA TYR A 601 13.64 -5.41 -25.76
C TYR A 601 14.86 -6.26 -26.09
N SER A 602 14.87 -6.91 -27.26
CA SER A 602 15.96 -7.82 -27.62
C SER A 602 17.29 -7.07 -27.74
N GLN A 603 17.29 -5.89 -28.37
CA GLN A 603 18.52 -5.10 -28.56
C GLN A 603 19.12 -4.60 -27.25
N VAL A 604 18.27 -4.16 -26.30
CA VAL A 604 18.74 -3.74 -24.97
C VAL A 604 19.22 -4.95 -24.17
N ARG A 605 18.47 -6.05 -24.16
CA ARG A 605 18.84 -7.30 -23.50
C ARG A 605 20.20 -7.83 -23.98
N ASP A 606 20.41 -7.86 -25.29
CA ASP A 606 21.64 -8.41 -25.88
C ASP A 606 22.86 -7.55 -25.51
N GLN A 607 22.71 -6.22 -25.47
CA GLN A 607 23.77 -5.30 -25.01
C GLN A 607 24.08 -5.48 -23.52
N VAL A 608 23.05 -5.65 -22.67
CA VAL A 608 23.24 -5.91 -21.23
C VAL A 608 23.94 -7.25 -21.03
N ALA A 609 23.51 -8.31 -21.72
CA ALA A 609 24.14 -9.63 -21.63
C ALA A 609 25.61 -9.61 -22.06
N ALA A 610 25.95 -8.88 -23.12
CA ALA A 610 27.33 -8.73 -23.59
C ALA A 610 28.23 -8.01 -22.57
N ARG A 611 27.73 -7.00 -21.86
CA ARG A 611 28.49 -6.28 -20.82
C ARG A 611 28.80 -7.14 -19.60
N VAL A 612 27.88 -8.04 -19.23
CA VAL A 612 28.07 -8.98 -18.11
C VAL A 612 29.08 -10.09 -18.46
N ALA A 613 29.33 -10.36 -19.75
CA ALA A 613 30.19 -11.45 -20.21
C ALA A 613 31.71 -11.22 -20.10
N VAL A 614 32.17 -10.08 -19.55
CA VAL A 614 33.61 -9.84 -19.37
C VAL A 614 34.13 -10.57 -18.14
N ARG A 615 34.58 -11.82 -18.34
CA ARG A 615 35.64 -12.45 -17.52
C ARG A 615 36.87 -12.70 -18.38
N PRO A 616 37.94 -11.91 -18.22
CA PRO A 616 39.30 -12.36 -18.50
C PRO A 616 39.92 -12.87 -17.19
N GLN A 617 40.24 -14.17 -17.23
CA GLN A 617 41.20 -14.96 -16.43
C GLN A 617 41.58 -14.52 -15.01
#